data_AF-A0A1Z5HRB6-F1
#
_entry.id   AF-A0A1Z5HRB6-F1
#
_cell.length_a   1.000
_cell.length_b   1.000
_cell.length_c   1.000
_cell.angle_alpha   90.00
_cell.angle_beta   90.00
_cell.angle_gamma   90.00
#
_symmetry.space_group_name_H-M   'P 1'
#
loop_
_entity.id
_entity.type
_entity.pdbx_description
1 polymer ?
#
loop_
_entity_poly.entity_id
_entity_poly.type
_entity_poly.pdbx_seq_one_letter_code
_entity_poly.pdbx_strand_id
1 'polypeptide(L)'
;RFHLERDLTRLWGQDPQTKKAVKAVLKKGDKEGFNLLLQGLMAEEKEPKRKEALKAFQDLINSVWEGIKDWRERGKEAPEVARGLGVIEPNVGHTISRRFKHRCSSWSKKGALNLARVRCALRNGTLRDMTQVSGPPAPGEEAAEKKDNYNGYWVRKEAEGLPYKEPGDWCRASISLARGNSELAQKLAEVVGQLSYR
;
A
#
# COMPACT_ATOMS: atom_id res chain seq x y z
N ARG A 1 16.75 5.02 1.12
CA ARG A 1 17.29 6.16 0.33
C ARG A 1 16.23 6.93 -0.45
N PHE A 2 15.28 6.28 -1.13
CA PHE A 2 14.25 6.99 -1.90
C PHE A 2 13.45 8.02 -1.08
N HIS A 3 12.90 7.64 0.08
CA HIS A 3 12.12 8.58 0.90
C HIS A 3 12.96 9.79 1.37
N LEU A 4 14.18 9.55 1.84
CA LEU A 4 15.11 10.62 2.18
C LEU A 4 15.38 11.55 0.98
N GLU A 5 15.66 11.00 -0.19
CA GLU A 5 15.91 11.79 -1.40
C GLU A 5 14.67 12.57 -1.87
N ARG A 6 13.50 11.94 -1.77
CA ARG A 6 12.20 12.56 -2.07
C ARG A 6 11.96 13.75 -1.15
N ASP A 7 12.16 13.58 0.16
CA ASP A 7 11.89 14.62 1.14
C ASP A 7 12.92 15.76 1.04
N LEU A 8 14.19 15.44 0.77
CA LEU A 8 15.23 16.44 0.41
C LEU A 8 14.86 17.23 -0.87
N THR A 9 14.29 16.56 -1.88
CA THR A 9 13.88 17.21 -3.14
C THR A 9 12.63 18.05 -2.95
N ARG A 10 11.72 17.67 -2.05
CA ARG A 10 10.53 18.48 -1.72
C ARG A 10 10.91 19.77 -1.01
N LEU A 11 11.88 19.73 -0.09
CA LEU A 11 12.29 20.89 0.68
C LEU A 11 13.26 21.81 -0.06
N TRP A 12 14.21 21.23 -0.79
CA TRP A 12 15.33 21.95 -1.40
C TRP A 12 15.54 21.59 -2.88
N GLY A 13 14.49 21.19 -3.59
CA GLY A 13 14.58 20.90 -5.03
C GLY A 13 15.03 22.10 -5.87
N GLN A 14 14.64 23.31 -5.44
CA GLN A 14 15.01 24.58 -6.07
C GLN A 14 16.29 25.20 -5.47
N ASP A 15 16.86 24.59 -4.42
CA ASP A 15 18.08 25.06 -3.74
C ASP A 15 19.10 23.93 -3.65
N PRO A 16 19.87 23.71 -4.72
CA PRO A 16 20.85 22.62 -4.78
C PRO A 16 21.97 22.76 -3.76
N GLN A 17 22.30 23.99 -3.34
CA GLN A 17 23.40 24.25 -2.41
C GLN A 17 23.02 23.79 -1.01
N THR A 18 21.86 24.21 -0.51
CA THR A 18 21.37 23.77 0.81
C THR A 18 21.11 22.27 0.82
N LYS A 19 20.54 21.72 -0.27
CA LYS A 19 20.37 20.27 -0.42
C LYS A 19 21.71 19.51 -0.29
N LYS A 20 22.78 20.03 -0.89
CA LYS A 20 24.12 19.44 -0.83
C LYS A 20 24.72 19.56 0.57
N ALA A 21 24.55 20.69 1.25
CA ALA A 21 25.02 20.91 2.62
C ALA A 21 24.34 19.93 3.60
N VAL A 22 23.01 19.83 3.56
CA VAL A 22 22.23 18.88 4.39
C VAL A 22 22.70 17.44 4.14
N LYS A 23 22.88 17.04 2.87
CA LYS A 23 23.40 15.70 2.52
C LYS A 23 24.79 15.44 3.09
N ALA A 24 25.68 16.44 3.06
CA ALA A 24 27.05 16.29 3.56
C ALA A 24 27.05 16.02 5.07
N VAL A 25 26.24 16.77 5.83
CA VAL A 25 26.13 16.59 7.29
C VAL A 25 25.53 15.21 7.63
N LEU A 26 24.46 14.81 6.93
CA LEU A 26 23.87 13.48 7.09
C LEU A 26 24.86 12.35 6.77
N LYS A 27 25.71 12.52 5.76
CA LYS A 27 26.75 11.54 5.40
C LYS A 27 27.86 11.46 6.45
N LYS A 28 28.22 12.59 7.06
CA LYS A 28 29.22 12.66 8.12
C LYS A 28 28.72 12.03 9.43
N GLY A 29 27.41 11.86 9.58
CA GLY A 29 26.81 11.33 10.81
C GLY A 29 26.82 12.33 11.97
N ASP A 30 26.94 13.63 11.66
CA ASP A 30 27.03 14.71 12.64
C ASP A 30 25.61 15.20 13.01
N LYS A 31 25.06 14.67 14.09
CA LYS A 31 23.69 14.97 14.54
C LYS A 31 23.54 16.39 15.04
N GLU A 32 24.54 16.88 15.75
CA GLU A 32 24.55 18.23 16.31
C GLU A 32 24.64 19.26 15.18
N GLY A 33 25.59 19.07 14.26
CA GLY A 33 25.71 19.89 13.05
C GLY A 33 24.44 19.88 12.20
N PHE A 34 23.74 18.74 12.12
CA PHE A 34 22.46 18.66 11.39
C PHE A 34 21.38 19.52 12.05
N ASN A 35 21.24 19.42 13.37
CA ASN A 35 20.23 20.18 14.11
C ASN A 35 20.53 21.68 14.09
N LEU A 36 21.79 22.09 14.22
CA LEU A 36 22.21 23.49 14.12
C LEU A 36 21.89 24.08 12.73
N LEU A 37 22.20 23.34 11.67
CA LEU A 37 21.93 23.77 10.30
C LEU A 37 20.43 23.95 10.06
N LEU A 38 19.59 23.00 10.52
CA LEU A 38 18.14 23.09 10.38
C LEU A 38 17.54 24.24 11.22
N GLN A 39 18.06 24.48 12.42
CA GLN A 39 17.66 25.62 13.25
C GLN A 39 17.97 26.96 12.59
N GLY A 40 19.16 27.11 11.99
CA GLY A 40 19.52 28.30 11.22
C GLY A 40 18.56 28.55 10.05
N LEU A 41 18.29 27.50 9.26
CA LEU A 41 17.32 27.59 8.15
C LEU A 41 15.91 27.98 8.62
N MET A 42 15.46 27.44 9.75
CA MET A 42 14.15 27.79 10.32
C MET A 42 14.09 29.24 10.86
N ALA A 43 15.21 29.77 11.34
CA ALA A 43 15.28 31.15 11.83
C ALA A 43 15.16 32.15 10.68
N GLU A 44 15.85 31.91 9.57
CA GLU A 44 15.84 32.76 8.37
C GLU A 44 14.56 32.64 7.54
N GLU A 45 13.88 31.50 7.61
CA GLU A 45 12.65 31.28 6.89
C GLU A 45 11.56 32.28 7.34
N LYS A 46 10.77 32.79 6.40
CA LYS A 46 9.68 33.74 6.68
C LYS A 46 8.31 33.06 6.57
N GLU A 47 8.22 32.02 5.74
CA GLU A 47 6.97 31.32 5.52
C GLU A 47 6.68 30.28 6.63
N PRO A 48 5.55 30.39 7.37
CA PRO A 48 5.25 29.51 8.49
C PRO A 48 5.11 28.04 8.05
N LYS A 49 4.48 27.79 6.90
CA LYS A 49 4.32 26.44 6.34
C LYS A 49 5.68 25.79 6.04
N ARG A 50 6.64 26.59 5.55
CA ARG A 50 7.98 26.09 5.26
C ARG A 50 8.76 25.81 6.53
N LYS A 51 8.61 26.62 7.59
CA LYS A 51 9.14 26.32 8.93
C LYS A 51 8.60 25.01 9.48
N GLU A 52 7.29 24.79 9.40
CA GLU A 52 6.67 23.53 9.84
C GLU A 52 7.21 22.33 9.07
N ALA A 53 7.40 22.46 7.76
CA ALA A 53 7.98 21.40 6.93
C ALA A 53 9.45 21.08 7.32
N LEU A 54 10.25 22.11 7.61
CA LEU A 54 11.63 21.95 8.09
C LEU A 54 11.67 21.27 9.46
N LYS A 55 10.80 21.67 10.38
CA LYS A 55 10.68 21.05 11.71
C LYS A 55 10.25 19.59 11.61
N ALA A 56 9.22 19.30 10.81
CA ALA A 56 8.76 17.93 10.59
C ALA A 56 9.86 17.04 9.98
N PHE A 57 10.69 17.60 9.09
CA PHE A 57 11.85 16.89 8.56
C PHE A 57 12.92 16.65 9.62
N GLN A 58 13.23 17.66 10.44
CA GLN A 58 14.17 17.50 11.56
C GLN A 58 13.71 16.40 12.52
N ASP A 59 12.44 16.41 12.93
CA ASP A 59 11.84 15.42 13.84
C ASP A 59 11.88 14.01 13.22
N LEU A 60 11.50 13.88 11.95
CA LEU A 60 11.58 12.62 11.21
C LEU A 60 13.00 12.06 11.23
N ILE A 61 13.98 12.85 10.81
CA ILE A 61 15.38 12.44 10.73
C ILE A 61 15.93 12.06 12.10
N ASN A 62 15.62 12.82 13.15
CA ASN A 62 16.03 12.51 14.51
C ASN A 62 15.42 11.19 15.03
N SER A 63 14.17 10.89 14.66
CA SER A 63 13.50 9.64 15.05
C SER A 63 14.12 8.39 14.41
N VAL A 64 14.75 8.53 13.24
CA VAL A 64 15.36 7.42 12.49
C VAL A 64 16.88 7.55 12.34
N TRP A 65 17.54 8.29 13.23
CA TRP A 65 18.96 8.68 13.06
C TRP A 65 19.89 7.50 12.73
N GLU A 66 19.82 6.43 13.53
CA GLU A 66 20.57 5.18 13.33
C GLU A 66 20.24 4.49 11.98
N GLY A 67 19.05 4.75 11.46
CA GLY A 67 18.51 4.25 10.21
C GLY A 67 18.97 4.99 8.95
N ILE A 68 19.67 6.12 9.07
CA ILE A 68 20.07 6.96 7.93
C ILE A 68 21.31 6.41 7.24
N LYS A 69 22.27 5.89 8.02
CA LYS A 69 23.52 5.32 7.48
C LYS A 69 23.21 4.12 6.60
N ASP A 70 23.94 3.93 5.50
CA ASP A 70 23.72 2.76 4.64
C ASP A 70 23.95 1.48 5.45
N TRP A 71 23.08 0.48 5.32
CA TRP A 71 23.21 -0.77 6.07
C TRP A 71 24.54 -1.47 5.76
N ARG A 72 25.09 -1.29 4.55
CA ARG A 72 26.42 -1.79 4.16
C ARG A 72 27.54 -1.13 4.95
N GLU A 73 27.32 0.08 5.43
CA GLU A 73 28.28 0.89 6.20
C GLU A 73 28.03 0.80 7.72
N ARG A 74 27.05 0.00 8.18
CA ARG A 74 26.70 -0.17 9.60
C ARG A 74 27.58 -1.19 10.33
N GLY A 75 28.56 -1.81 9.65
CA GLY A 75 29.49 -2.77 10.25
C GLY A 75 28.83 -4.05 10.77
N LYS A 76 27.57 -4.30 10.41
CA LYS A 76 26.84 -5.53 10.75
C LYS A 76 26.95 -6.48 9.56
N GLU A 77 27.26 -7.75 9.82
CA GLU A 77 27.17 -8.79 8.81
C GLU A 77 25.76 -8.84 8.25
N ALA A 78 25.62 -8.51 6.98
CA ALA A 78 24.37 -8.68 6.29
C ALA A 78 24.30 -10.09 5.73
N PRO A 79 23.12 -10.72 5.76
CA PRO A 79 22.91 -11.98 5.05
C PRO A 79 23.31 -11.79 3.58
N GLU A 80 24.01 -12.77 3.00
CA GLU A 80 24.49 -12.75 1.62
C GLU A 80 23.34 -12.48 0.60
N VAL A 81 22.13 -12.88 0.97
CA VAL A 81 20.89 -12.73 0.19
C VAL A 81 20.23 -11.35 0.37
N ALA A 82 20.70 -10.53 1.30
CA ALA A 82 20.10 -9.23 1.59
C ALA A 82 20.27 -8.26 0.42
N ARG A 83 19.17 -8.01 -0.30
CA ARG A 83 19.11 -6.98 -1.35
C ARG A 83 18.71 -5.63 -0.75
N GLY A 84 19.25 -4.54 -1.28
CA GLY A 84 18.88 -3.19 -0.86
C GLY A 84 17.38 -2.91 -1.06
N LEU A 85 16.80 -2.08 -0.19
CA LEU A 85 15.39 -1.66 -0.23
C LEU A 85 14.95 -0.96 -1.53
N GLY A 86 15.86 -0.66 -2.46
CA GLY A 86 15.53 0.00 -3.74
C GLY A 86 14.53 -0.77 -4.59
N VAL A 87 14.39 -2.09 -4.38
CA VAL A 87 13.45 -2.93 -5.13
C VAL A 87 12.05 -2.96 -4.51
N ILE A 88 11.88 -2.45 -3.27
CA ILE A 88 10.60 -2.57 -2.54
C ILE A 88 9.50 -1.71 -3.15
N GLU A 89 9.81 -0.51 -3.64
CA GLU A 89 8.82 0.39 -4.23
C GLU A 89 8.26 -0.12 -5.56
N PRO A 90 9.07 -0.57 -6.53
CA PRO A 90 8.55 -1.28 -7.69
C PRO A 90 7.76 -2.53 -7.29
N ASN A 91 8.20 -3.27 -6.26
CA ASN A 91 7.52 -4.49 -5.84
C ASN A 91 6.12 -4.20 -5.27
N VAL A 92 5.98 -3.21 -4.40
CA VAL A 92 4.68 -2.77 -3.85
C VAL A 92 3.84 -2.10 -4.95
N GLY A 93 4.43 -1.21 -5.72
CA GLY A 93 3.76 -0.45 -6.77
C GLY A 93 3.16 -1.33 -7.86
N HIS A 94 3.97 -2.25 -8.43
CA HIS A 94 3.58 -3.10 -9.55
C HIS A 94 2.68 -4.25 -9.10
N THR A 95 2.91 -4.80 -7.91
CA THR A 95 2.19 -5.99 -7.43
C THR A 95 0.86 -5.62 -6.77
N ILE A 96 0.86 -4.56 -5.95
CA ILE A 96 -0.25 -4.18 -5.07
C ILE A 96 -0.87 -2.86 -5.53
N SER A 97 -0.14 -1.74 -5.47
CA SER A 97 -0.75 -0.39 -5.58
C SER A 97 -1.50 -0.14 -6.89
N ARG A 98 -1.02 -0.65 -8.05
CA ARG A 98 -1.71 -0.54 -9.34
C ARG A 98 -3.09 -1.19 -9.39
N ARG A 99 -3.38 -2.16 -8.50
CA ARG A 99 -4.70 -2.82 -8.43
C ARG A 99 -5.69 -2.05 -7.56
N PHE A 100 -5.19 -1.22 -6.65
CA PHE A 100 -6.02 -0.42 -5.74
C PHE A 100 -6.25 1.00 -6.24
N LYS A 101 -5.24 1.65 -6.84
CA LYS A 101 -5.36 3.02 -7.34
C LYS A 101 -6.05 3.07 -8.70
N HIS A 102 -6.92 4.07 -8.90
CA HIS A 102 -7.56 4.41 -10.19
C HIS A 102 -8.42 3.30 -10.82
N ARG A 103 -9.01 2.41 -10.01
CA ARG A 103 -9.86 1.31 -10.49
C ARG A 103 -11.33 1.42 -10.06
N CYS A 104 -11.77 2.59 -9.57
CA CYS A 104 -13.16 2.85 -9.13
C CYS A 104 -13.79 1.70 -8.33
N SER A 105 -12.97 1.00 -7.53
CA SER A 105 -13.36 -0.19 -6.78
C SER A 105 -13.15 0.10 -5.30
N SER A 106 -14.23 0.13 -4.54
CA SER A 106 -14.17 0.25 -3.09
C SER A 106 -13.93 -1.14 -2.49
N TRP A 107 -12.75 -1.36 -1.94
CA TRP A 107 -12.40 -2.64 -1.31
C TRP A 107 -12.68 -2.59 0.19
N SER A 108 -13.37 -3.60 0.72
CA SER A 108 -13.39 -3.82 2.18
C SER A 108 -11.97 -4.16 2.66
N LYS A 109 -11.67 -3.91 3.95
CA LYS A 109 -10.36 -4.25 4.54
C LYS A 109 -9.99 -5.72 4.29
N LYS A 110 -10.95 -6.62 4.44
CA LYS A 110 -10.80 -8.07 4.20
C LYS A 110 -10.53 -8.36 2.71
N GLY A 111 -11.28 -7.74 1.80
CA GLY A 111 -11.09 -7.91 0.36
C GLY A 111 -9.73 -7.41 -0.11
N ALA A 112 -9.28 -6.26 0.38
CA ALA A 112 -7.97 -5.71 0.08
C ALA A 112 -6.83 -6.63 0.56
N LEU A 113 -6.95 -7.17 1.78
CA LEU A 113 -5.98 -8.10 2.34
C LEU A 113 -5.91 -9.40 1.52
N ASN A 114 -7.05 -9.99 1.18
CA ASN A 114 -7.11 -11.21 0.38
C ASN A 114 -6.50 -11.01 -1.00
N LEU A 115 -6.82 -9.89 -1.68
CA LEU A 115 -6.23 -9.56 -2.97
C LEU A 115 -4.72 -9.37 -2.86
N ALA A 116 -4.23 -8.68 -1.82
CA ALA A 116 -2.80 -8.51 -1.60
C ALA A 116 -2.10 -9.87 -1.43
N ARG A 117 -2.67 -10.81 -0.66
CA ARG A 117 -2.14 -12.17 -0.46
C ARG A 117 -2.04 -12.93 -1.79
N VAL A 118 -3.11 -12.95 -2.58
CA VAL A 118 -3.13 -13.61 -3.90
C VAL A 118 -2.06 -13.02 -4.82
N ARG A 119 -1.91 -11.69 -4.84
CA ARG A 119 -0.91 -11.01 -5.69
C ARG A 119 0.52 -11.31 -5.24
N CYS A 120 0.78 -11.35 -3.93
CA CYS A 120 2.08 -11.75 -3.39
C CYS A 120 2.40 -13.21 -3.74
N ALA A 121 1.46 -14.13 -3.57
CA ALA A 121 1.68 -15.54 -3.90
C ALA A 121 1.88 -15.77 -5.40
N LEU A 122 1.14 -15.07 -6.27
CA LEU A 122 1.39 -15.09 -7.71
C LEU A 122 2.81 -14.61 -8.04
N ARG A 123 3.25 -13.51 -7.43
CA ARG A 123 4.60 -12.95 -7.67
C ARG A 123 5.71 -13.86 -7.16
N ASN A 124 5.46 -14.57 -6.07
CA ASN A 124 6.40 -15.49 -5.44
C ASN A 124 6.33 -16.92 -6.00
N GLY A 125 5.41 -17.21 -6.93
CA GLY A 125 5.22 -18.55 -7.51
C GLY A 125 4.48 -19.55 -6.61
N THR A 126 4.02 -19.13 -5.42
CA THR A 126 3.40 -19.99 -4.40
C THR A 126 1.87 -19.97 -4.43
N LEU A 127 1.27 -19.48 -5.52
CA LEU A 127 -0.19 -19.39 -5.64
C LEU A 127 -0.85 -20.77 -5.58
N ARG A 128 -0.23 -21.79 -6.18
CA ARG A 128 -0.74 -23.18 -6.14
C ARG A 128 -0.76 -23.72 -4.71
N ASP A 129 0.30 -23.45 -3.95
CA ASP A 129 0.39 -23.86 -2.55
C ASP A 129 -0.73 -23.21 -1.72
N MET A 130 -1.02 -21.92 -1.95
CA MET A 130 -2.13 -21.22 -1.30
C MET A 130 -3.50 -21.82 -1.63
N THR A 131 -3.69 -22.37 -2.84
CA THR A 131 -4.95 -23.01 -3.24
C THR A 131 -5.10 -24.45 -2.72
N GLN A 132 -4.00 -25.06 -2.29
CA GLN A 132 -3.97 -26.40 -1.68
C GLN A 132 -4.11 -26.36 -0.16
N VAL A 133 -4.00 -25.19 0.47
CA VAL A 133 -4.37 -25.03 1.88
C VAL A 133 -5.87 -25.26 1.99
N SER A 134 -6.27 -26.27 2.76
CA SER A 134 -7.68 -26.47 3.12
C SER A 134 -8.21 -25.16 3.72
N GLY A 135 -9.20 -24.55 3.07
CA GLY A 135 -9.85 -23.37 3.62
C GLY A 135 -10.43 -23.65 5.00
N PRO A 136 -10.74 -22.61 5.79
CA PRO A 136 -11.59 -22.82 6.97
C PRO A 136 -12.83 -23.61 6.54
N PRO A 137 -13.31 -24.56 7.38
CA PRO A 137 -14.43 -25.41 7.02
C PRO A 137 -15.59 -24.57 6.49
N ALA A 138 -16.30 -25.12 5.50
CA ALA A 138 -17.52 -24.51 5.00
C ALA A 138 -18.43 -24.17 6.18
N PRO A 139 -19.17 -23.04 6.16
CA PRO A 139 -20.05 -22.67 7.26
C PRO A 139 -21.15 -23.73 7.39
N GLY A 140 -20.90 -24.69 8.28
CA GLY A 140 -21.71 -25.88 8.53
C GLY A 140 -20.90 -26.78 9.44
N GLU A 141 -21.37 -26.86 10.69
CA GLU A 141 -20.78 -27.52 11.86
C GLU A 141 -19.74 -26.64 12.60
N GLU A 142 -20.25 -25.91 13.60
CA GLU A 142 -19.60 -24.91 14.45
C GLU A 142 -19.41 -23.51 13.85
N ALA A 143 -20.55 -22.84 13.60
CA ALA A 143 -20.59 -21.38 13.58
C ALA A 143 -20.10 -20.85 14.94
N ALA A 144 -18.86 -20.39 15.01
CA ALA A 144 -18.35 -19.66 16.16
C ALA A 144 -19.34 -18.54 16.52
N GLU A 145 -19.98 -18.64 17.68
CA GLU A 145 -20.89 -17.61 18.19
C GLU A 145 -20.17 -16.26 18.16
N LYS A 146 -20.67 -15.35 17.33
CA LYS A 146 -20.24 -13.95 17.38
C LYS A 146 -20.78 -13.36 18.68
N LYS A 147 -19.91 -13.26 19.69
CA LYS A 147 -20.19 -12.43 20.87
C LYS A 147 -20.01 -10.96 20.48
N ASP A 148 -21.13 -10.27 20.31
CA ASP A 148 -21.13 -8.84 20.08
C ASP A 148 -20.82 -8.12 21.40
N ASN A 149 -19.58 -7.67 21.55
CA ASN A 149 -19.20 -6.78 22.64
C ASN A 149 -19.60 -5.34 22.29
N TYR A 150 -20.84 -4.97 22.60
CA TYR A 150 -21.32 -3.60 22.53
C TYR A 150 -20.88 -2.82 23.77
N ASN A 151 -19.74 -2.13 23.72
CA ASN A 151 -19.60 -0.91 24.51
C ASN A 151 -18.53 0.03 23.92
N GLY A 152 -18.96 1.20 23.45
CA GLY A 152 -18.03 2.27 23.07
C GLY A 152 -18.58 3.24 22.04
N TYR A 153 -18.28 4.52 22.29
CA TYR A 153 -18.65 5.76 21.57
C TYR A 153 -18.26 5.83 20.07
N TRP A 154 -17.85 4.70 19.48
CA TRP A 154 -17.53 4.49 18.06
C TRP A 154 -18.42 3.41 17.44
N VAL A 155 -19.74 3.48 17.67
CA VAL A 155 -20.69 2.67 16.90
C VAL A 155 -20.52 3.07 15.44
N ARG A 156 -19.85 2.21 14.67
CA ARG A 156 -19.81 2.34 13.22
C ARG A 156 -21.26 2.29 12.76
N LYS A 157 -21.73 3.31 12.04
CA LYS A 157 -22.70 3.03 10.97
C LYS A 157 -21.97 2.06 10.05
N GLU A 158 -22.16 0.77 10.24
CA GLU A 158 -21.93 -0.18 9.16
C GLU A 158 -22.74 0.38 8.00
N ALA A 159 -22.07 0.79 6.92
CA ALA A 159 -22.77 0.87 5.66
C ALA A 159 -23.35 -0.53 5.50
N GLU A 160 -24.69 -0.65 5.64
CA GLU A 160 -25.41 -1.90 5.48
C GLU A 160 -24.75 -2.59 4.30
N GLY A 161 -24.12 -3.73 4.58
CA GLY A 161 -23.39 -4.46 3.55
C GLY A 161 -24.32 -4.52 2.35
N LEU A 162 -23.81 -4.17 1.17
CA LEU A 162 -24.59 -4.32 -0.06
C LEU A 162 -25.26 -5.70 0.02
N PRO A 163 -26.61 -5.77 -0.05
CA PRO A 163 -27.30 -7.04 0.12
C PRO A 163 -26.63 -8.05 -0.79
N TYR A 164 -26.41 -9.26 -0.29
CA TYR A 164 -25.78 -10.33 -1.06
C TYR A 164 -26.52 -10.44 -2.39
N LYS A 165 -25.90 -9.92 -3.45
CA LYS A 165 -26.40 -10.03 -4.81
C LYS A 165 -25.73 -11.25 -5.38
N GLU A 166 -26.52 -12.17 -5.90
CA GLU A 166 -26.01 -13.33 -6.60
C GLU A 166 -25.05 -12.83 -7.69
N PRO A 167 -23.80 -13.30 -7.76
CA PRO A 167 -22.83 -12.82 -8.74
C PRO A 167 -23.32 -12.85 -10.19
N GLY A 168 -24.28 -13.75 -10.50
CA GLY A 168 -24.99 -13.82 -11.77
C GLY A 168 -25.80 -12.55 -12.12
N ASP A 169 -26.36 -11.85 -11.13
CA ASP A 169 -27.11 -10.61 -11.34
C ASP A 169 -26.24 -9.48 -11.88
N TRP A 170 -24.98 -9.43 -11.44
CA TRP A 170 -24.02 -8.44 -11.89
C TRP A 170 -23.60 -8.68 -13.34
N CYS A 171 -23.43 -9.95 -13.73
CA CYS A 171 -23.13 -10.35 -15.10
C CYS A 171 -24.32 -10.07 -16.03
N ARG A 172 -25.55 -10.34 -15.59
CA ARG A 172 -26.79 -10.00 -16.32
C ARG A 172 -26.97 -8.49 -16.53
N ALA A 173 -26.60 -7.68 -15.53
CA ALA A 173 -26.76 -6.22 -15.58
C ALA A 173 -25.69 -5.49 -16.44
N SER A 174 -24.51 -6.09 -16.62
CA SER A 174 -23.37 -5.46 -17.29
C SER A 174 -23.24 -5.80 -18.78
N ILE A 175 -23.99 -6.79 -19.27
CA ILE A 175 -24.05 -7.15 -20.70
C ILE A 175 -25.30 -6.50 -21.32
N SER A 176 -25.11 -5.35 -21.97
CA SER A 176 -26.18 -4.55 -22.58
C SER A 176 -27.02 -5.27 -23.65
N LEU A 177 -26.55 -6.41 -24.17
CA LEU A 177 -27.21 -7.17 -25.25
C LEU A 177 -28.28 -8.16 -24.78
N ALA A 178 -28.40 -8.43 -23.48
CA ALA A 178 -29.35 -9.41 -22.95
C ALA A 178 -30.63 -8.77 -22.37
N ARG A 179 -31.09 -7.63 -22.93
CA ARG A 179 -32.42 -7.09 -22.60
C ARG A 179 -33.51 -7.83 -23.37
N GLY A 180 -33.71 -9.11 -23.04
CA GLY A 180 -34.85 -9.86 -23.53
C GLY A 180 -34.79 -11.33 -23.14
N ASN A 181 -35.92 -11.87 -22.65
CA ASN A 181 -36.14 -13.30 -22.39
C ASN A 181 -36.25 -14.12 -23.69
N SER A 182 -35.52 -13.76 -24.74
CA SER A 182 -35.51 -14.55 -25.97
C SER A 182 -34.48 -15.67 -25.84
N GLU A 183 -34.84 -16.85 -26.35
CA GLU A 183 -33.99 -18.05 -26.39
C GLU A 183 -32.61 -17.77 -27.03
N LEU A 184 -32.55 -16.76 -27.90
CA LEU A 184 -31.34 -16.28 -28.56
C LEU A 184 -30.35 -15.59 -27.59
N ALA A 185 -30.85 -14.84 -26.60
CA ALA A 185 -30.02 -14.21 -25.58
C ALA A 185 -29.40 -15.23 -24.62
N GLN A 186 -30.13 -16.31 -24.32
CA GLN A 186 -29.63 -17.43 -23.51
C GLN A 186 -28.53 -18.20 -24.24
N LYS A 187 -28.75 -18.55 -25.52
CA LYS A 187 -27.74 -19.21 -26.36
C LYS A 187 -26.47 -18.36 -26.54
N LEU A 188 -26.61 -17.03 -26.66
CA LEU A 188 -25.46 -16.13 -26.76
C LEU A 188 -24.63 -16.11 -25.46
N ALA A 189 -25.29 -16.08 -24.29
CA ALA A 189 -24.61 -16.12 -23.00
C ALA A 189 -23.84 -17.42 -22.79
N GLU A 190 -24.38 -18.55 -23.26
CA GLU A 190 -23.74 -19.86 -23.25
C GLU A 190 -22.45 -19.88 -24.08
N VAL A 191 -22.51 -19.36 -25.32
CA VAL A 191 -21.35 -19.29 -26.22
C VAL A 191 -20.25 -18.37 -25.67
N VAL A 192 -20.61 -17.22 -25.12
CA VAL A 192 -19.66 -16.30 -24.48
C VAL A 192 -19.03 -16.92 -23.24
N GLY A 193 -19.80 -17.69 -22.45
CA GLY A 193 -19.29 -18.44 -21.30
C GLY A 193 -18.24 -19.48 -21.70
N GLN A 194 -18.46 -20.21 -22.79
CA GLN A 194 -17.51 -21.21 -23.31
C GLN A 194 -16.22 -20.59 -23.85
N LEU A 195 -16.29 -19.38 -24.44
CA LEU A 195 -15.11 -18.66 -24.95
C LEU A 195 -14.30 -17.97 -23.85
N SER A 196 -14.94 -17.60 -22.73
CA SER A 196 -14.29 -16.88 -21.63
C SER A 196 -13.47 -17.79 -20.69
N TYR A 197 -13.64 -19.12 -20.81
CA TYR A 197 -12.95 -20.14 -20.03
C TYR A 197 -11.98 -21.00 -20.87
N ARG A 198 -11.34 -20.40 -21.88
CA ARG A 198 -10.14 -20.95 -22.54
C ARG A 198 -8.94 -20.03 -22.34
#